data_AF-X0WCW3-F1
#
_entry.id   AF-X0WCW3-F1
#
_cell.length_a   1.000
_cell.length_b   1.000
_cell.length_c   1.000
_cell.angle_alpha   90.00
_cell.angle_beta   90.00
_cell.angle_gamma   90.00
#
_symmetry.space_group_name_H-M   'P 1'
#
loop_
_entity.id
_entity.type
_entity.pdbx_description
1 polymer ?
#
loop_
_entity_poly.entity_id
_entity_poly.type
_entity_poly.pdbx_seq_one_letter_code
_entity_poly.pdbx_strand_id
1 'polypeptide(L)'
;GTADEPMKSLQEATLREEAAPGMLAATVLGGFPMVDVHHAGLSVITVADGDMAQAEAARDRLLARAWEVHEELAYRPRKLRTAIEAARAANKAPVILLDHADNVGSGGTSDVMGVIGAVLAAGLDRVAVAAVCDPEAVTAMHAAGEGAEITLDLGGKTEMPELRLGGRPLSLTGRVLKVSDGRWIIEGPMYTGVEVDTGPTAVFETRGANGGGMKIVVTSHHHEPWDAGILSNNGIDPAACNYILLKSRIHYRAGFQPV
;
A
#
# COMPACT_ATOMS: atom_id res chain seq x y z
N GLY A 1 -10.87 -5.28 -3.29
CA GLY A 1 -10.51 -6.66 -2.89
C GLY A 1 -11.71 -7.55 -3.07
N THR A 2 -11.60 -8.86 -2.81
CA THR A 2 -12.70 -9.82 -3.00
C THR A 2 -13.74 -9.84 -1.88
N ALA A 3 -13.44 -9.20 -0.73
CA ALA A 3 -14.36 -9.10 0.41
C ALA A 3 -15.46 -8.04 0.22
N ASP A 4 -15.28 -7.12 -0.73
CA ASP A 4 -16.16 -5.97 -0.96
C ASP A 4 -16.88 -6.10 -2.31
N GLU A 5 -18.07 -5.52 -2.41
CA GLU A 5 -18.76 -5.39 -3.69
C GLU A 5 -18.02 -4.43 -4.65
N PRO A 6 -18.16 -4.62 -5.97
CA PRO A 6 -18.96 -5.66 -6.66
C PRO A 6 -18.21 -7.00 -6.82
N MET A 7 -16.95 -7.05 -6.35
CA MET A 7 -16.08 -8.20 -6.58
C MET A 7 -16.48 -9.41 -5.72
N LYS A 8 -17.07 -9.17 -4.54
CA LYS A 8 -17.64 -10.24 -3.70
C LYS A 8 -18.71 -11.03 -4.45
N SER A 9 -19.76 -10.36 -4.96
CA SER A 9 -20.84 -11.04 -5.69
C SER A 9 -20.35 -11.77 -6.95
N LEU A 10 -19.33 -11.24 -7.63
CA LEU A 10 -18.75 -11.89 -8.80
C LEU A 10 -17.88 -13.11 -8.43
N GLN A 11 -17.19 -13.12 -7.29
CA GLN A 11 -16.55 -14.33 -6.75
C GLN A 11 -17.60 -15.38 -6.33
N GLU A 12 -18.69 -14.98 -5.70
CA GLU A 12 -19.80 -15.89 -5.36
C GLU A 12 -20.47 -16.50 -6.61
N ALA A 13 -20.57 -15.74 -7.72
CA ALA A 13 -21.00 -16.28 -9.00
C ALA A 13 -20.02 -17.31 -9.56
N THR A 14 -18.71 -17.02 -9.50
CA THR A 14 -17.65 -17.95 -9.91
C THR A 14 -17.74 -19.28 -9.17
N LEU A 15 -17.89 -19.25 -7.85
CA LEU A 15 -18.03 -20.46 -7.02
C LEU A 15 -19.28 -21.28 -7.38
N ARG A 16 -20.38 -20.62 -7.78
CA ARG A 16 -21.59 -21.32 -8.24
C ARG A 16 -21.40 -22.01 -9.58
N GLU A 17 -20.69 -21.38 -10.52
CA GLU A 17 -20.34 -22.00 -11.79
C GLU A 17 -19.39 -23.19 -11.59
N GLU A 18 -18.39 -23.05 -10.73
CA GLU A 18 -17.46 -24.14 -10.38
C GLU A 18 -18.16 -25.34 -9.74
N ALA A 19 -19.18 -25.11 -8.92
CA ALA A 19 -19.94 -26.17 -8.25
C ALA A 19 -20.92 -26.94 -9.18
N ALA A 20 -21.09 -26.51 -10.43
CA ALA A 20 -22.01 -27.17 -11.35
C ALA A 20 -21.50 -28.57 -11.76
N PRO A 21 -22.38 -29.59 -11.87
CA PRO A 21 -21.96 -30.92 -12.31
C PRO A 21 -21.25 -30.89 -13.67
N GLY A 22 -20.07 -31.51 -13.78
CA GLY A 22 -19.25 -31.50 -15.00
C GLY A 22 -18.24 -30.35 -15.08
N MET A 23 -18.33 -29.34 -14.20
CA MET A 23 -17.30 -28.31 -14.08
C MET A 23 -16.15 -28.80 -13.19
N LEU A 24 -14.92 -28.62 -13.66
CA LEU A 24 -13.69 -28.97 -12.93
C LEU A 24 -13.09 -27.73 -12.25
N ALA A 25 -13.24 -26.55 -12.84
CA ALA A 25 -12.80 -25.28 -12.27
C ALA A 25 -13.52 -24.09 -12.91
N ALA A 26 -13.70 -23.01 -12.14
CA ALA A 26 -14.01 -21.69 -12.68
C ALA A 26 -13.23 -20.62 -11.91
N THR A 27 -12.71 -19.62 -12.62
CA THR A 27 -11.91 -18.55 -11.99
C THR A 27 -12.14 -17.23 -12.71
N VAL A 28 -12.50 -16.20 -11.94
CA VAL A 28 -12.45 -14.80 -12.38
C VAL A 28 -11.16 -14.16 -11.89
N LEU A 29 -10.35 -13.70 -12.83
CA LEU A 29 -9.10 -12.97 -12.61
C LEU A 29 -9.39 -11.47 -12.75
N GLY A 30 -9.22 -10.68 -11.69
CA GLY A 30 -9.55 -9.26 -11.67
C GLY A 30 -8.69 -8.35 -12.59
N GLY A 31 -7.67 -8.92 -13.25
CA GLY A 31 -6.71 -8.17 -14.06
C GLY A 31 -5.69 -7.40 -13.23
N PHE A 32 -4.75 -6.74 -13.90
CA PHE A 32 -3.72 -5.90 -13.28
C PHE A 32 -3.58 -4.60 -14.11
N PRO A 33 -4.25 -3.50 -13.72
CA PRO A 33 -4.33 -2.30 -14.56
C PRO A 33 -3.03 -1.48 -14.61
N MET A 34 -1.98 -1.89 -13.90
CA MET A 34 -0.69 -1.18 -13.80
C MET A 34 0.38 -1.74 -14.74
N VAL A 35 0.01 -2.62 -15.68
CA VAL A 35 0.93 -3.16 -16.67
C VAL A 35 0.43 -2.87 -18.09
N ASP A 36 1.36 -2.50 -18.97
CA ASP A 36 1.10 -2.25 -20.39
C ASP A 36 1.26 -3.54 -21.21
N VAL A 37 0.31 -4.46 -21.05
CA VAL A 37 0.22 -5.67 -21.88
C VAL A 37 -1.21 -5.89 -22.36
N HIS A 38 -1.35 -6.52 -23.52
CA HIS A 38 -2.63 -6.78 -24.17
C HIS A 38 -3.64 -7.51 -23.26
N HIS A 39 -3.17 -8.41 -22.39
CA HIS A 39 -3.99 -9.24 -21.52
C HIS A 39 -4.07 -8.75 -20.05
N ALA A 40 -3.96 -7.44 -19.82
CA ALA A 40 -4.03 -6.85 -18.46
C ALA A 40 -5.44 -6.79 -17.85
N GLY A 41 -6.48 -6.96 -18.67
CA GLY A 41 -7.89 -6.85 -18.26
C GLY A 41 -8.41 -8.03 -17.44
N LEU A 42 -9.63 -7.86 -16.93
CA LEU A 42 -10.37 -8.95 -16.28
C LEU A 42 -10.52 -10.13 -17.25
N SER A 43 -10.26 -11.33 -16.75
CA SER A 43 -10.29 -12.56 -17.55
C SER A 43 -11.03 -13.66 -16.80
N VAL A 44 -11.64 -14.59 -17.54
CA VAL A 44 -12.34 -15.75 -16.98
C VAL A 44 -11.75 -17.02 -17.56
N ILE A 45 -11.40 -17.96 -16.69
CA ILE A 45 -10.95 -19.30 -17.06
C ILE A 45 -11.96 -20.30 -16.50
N THR A 46 -12.42 -21.21 -17.35
CA THR A 46 -13.33 -22.29 -16.99
C THR A 46 -12.81 -23.60 -17.54
N VAL A 47 -13.04 -24.68 -16.81
CA VAL A 47 -12.62 -26.03 -17.18
C VAL A 47 -13.79 -26.97 -16.92
N ALA A 48 -14.19 -27.75 -17.91
CA ALA A 48 -15.23 -28.77 -17.80
C ALA A 48 -14.68 -30.16 -18.21
N ASP A 49 -15.34 -31.21 -17.74
CA ASP A 49 -14.97 -32.60 -18.00
C ASP A 49 -15.49 -33.06 -19.37
N GLY A 50 -14.69 -32.82 -20.41
CA GLY A 50 -14.99 -33.27 -21.78
C GLY A 50 -16.11 -32.48 -22.48
N ASP A 51 -16.70 -31.46 -21.85
CA ASP A 51 -17.77 -30.63 -22.43
C ASP A 51 -17.33 -29.17 -22.61
N MET A 52 -16.81 -28.85 -23.81
CA MET A 52 -16.40 -27.48 -24.14
C MET A 52 -17.57 -26.48 -24.10
N ALA A 53 -18.76 -26.89 -24.53
CA ALA A 53 -19.91 -25.98 -24.60
C ALA A 53 -20.36 -25.55 -23.20
N GLN A 54 -20.29 -26.47 -22.22
CA GLN A 54 -20.54 -26.14 -20.83
C GLN A 54 -19.54 -25.12 -20.28
N ALA A 55 -18.24 -25.33 -20.54
CA ALA A 55 -17.19 -24.39 -20.11
C ALA A 55 -17.39 -22.99 -20.73
N GLU A 56 -17.64 -22.92 -22.04
CA GLU A 56 -17.88 -21.66 -22.74
C GLU A 56 -19.13 -20.93 -22.20
N ALA A 57 -20.21 -21.66 -21.93
CA ALA A 57 -21.42 -21.06 -21.39
C ALA A 57 -21.20 -20.50 -19.97
N ALA A 58 -20.43 -21.18 -19.12
CA ALA A 58 -20.06 -20.68 -17.80
C ALA A 58 -19.16 -19.43 -17.89
N ARG A 59 -18.17 -19.45 -18.79
CA ARG A 59 -17.32 -18.28 -19.10
C ARG A 59 -18.17 -17.08 -19.48
N ASP A 60 -19.10 -17.25 -20.41
CA ASP A 60 -19.91 -16.14 -20.94
C ASP A 60 -20.83 -15.53 -19.88
N ARG A 61 -21.42 -16.37 -18.99
CA ARG A 61 -22.21 -15.87 -17.86
C ARG A 61 -21.37 -15.04 -16.89
N LEU A 62 -20.16 -15.49 -16.55
CA LEU A 62 -19.27 -14.76 -15.66
C LEU A 62 -18.78 -13.44 -16.30
N LEU A 63 -18.43 -13.47 -17.59
CA LEU A 63 -18.04 -12.26 -18.33
C LEU A 63 -19.19 -11.27 -18.45
N ALA A 64 -20.41 -11.73 -18.74
CA ALA A 64 -21.60 -10.88 -18.76
C ALA A 64 -21.83 -10.23 -17.40
N ARG A 65 -21.72 -11.00 -16.31
CA ARG A 65 -21.86 -10.47 -14.95
C ARG A 65 -20.79 -9.44 -14.60
N ALA A 66 -19.53 -9.69 -14.98
CA ALA A 66 -18.46 -8.74 -14.80
C ALA A 66 -18.69 -7.44 -15.59
N TRP A 67 -19.21 -7.56 -16.81
CA TRP A 67 -19.54 -6.42 -17.66
C TRP A 67 -20.71 -5.59 -17.10
N GLU A 68 -21.72 -6.21 -16.50
CA GLU A 68 -22.83 -5.48 -15.85
C GLU A 68 -22.34 -4.51 -14.77
N VAL A 69 -21.27 -4.86 -14.04
CA VAL A 69 -20.75 -4.10 -12.90
C VAL A 69 -19.41 -3.39 -13.20
N HIS A 70 -19.00 -3.29 -14.46
CA HIS A 70 -17.66 -2.79 -14.83
C HIS A 70 -17.38 -1.35 -14.33
N GLU A 71 -18.38 -0.47 -14.35
CA GLU A 71 -18.27 0.91 -13.84
C GLU A 71 -18.11 0.99 -12.32
N GLU A 72 -18.53 -0.05 -11.58
CA GLU A 72 -18.37 -0.16 -10.13
C GLU A 72 -17.01 -0.79 -9.76
N LEU A 73 -16.46 -1.61 -10.65
CA LEU A 73 -15.10 -2.17 -10.51
C LEU A 73 -14.01 -1.09 -10.68
N ALA A 74 -14.33 0.03 -11.35
CA ALA A 74 -13.39 1.13 -11.55
C ALA A 74 -13.14 1.92 -10.25
N TYR A 75 -11.88 1.94 -9.80
CA TYR A 75 -11.48 2.75 -8.64
C TYR A 75 -11.55 4.25 -8.97
N ARG A 76 -12.34 5.00 -8.20
CA ARG A 76 -12.44 6.46 -8.30
C ARG A 76 -11.76 7.12 -7.08
N PRO A 77 -10.57 7.71 -7.24
CA PRO A 77 -9.85 8.28 -6.11
C PRO A 77 -10.56 9.52 -5.54
N ARG A 78 -10.46 9.70 -4.22
CA ARG A 78 -10.84 10.96 -3.58
C ARG A 78 -9.77 12.02 -3.81
N LYS A 79 -10.18 13.28 -3.90
CA LYS A 79 -9.24 14.41 -3.88
C LYS A 79 -8.47 14.41 -2.56
N LEU A 80 -7.15 14.56 -2.64
CA LEU A 80 -6.24 14.51 -1.48
C LEU A 80 -6.67 15.49 -0.37
N ARG A 81 -6.99 16.74 -0.71
CA ARG A 81 -7.46 17.75 0.24
C ARG A 81 -8.69 17.27 1.03
N THR A 82 -9.70 16.76 0.33
CA THR A 82 -10.93 16.25 0.94
C THR A 82 -10.67 15.03 1.83
N ALA A 83 -9.73 14.16 1.46
CA ALA A 83 -9.35 13.02 2.29
C ALA A 83 -8.66 13.46 3.59
N ILE A 84 -7.78 14.47 3.54
CA ILE A 84 -7.11 15.05 4.71
C ILE A 84 -8.13 15.76 5.62
N GLU A 85 -9.05 16.54 5.06
CA GLU A 85 -10.13 17.20 5.82
C GLU A 85 -11.01 16.16 6.55
N ALA A 86 -11.40 15.08 5.86
CA ALA A 86 -12.17 13.99 6.46
C ALA A 86 -11.39 13.26 7.56
N ALA A 87 -10.07 13.09 7.40
CA ALA A 87 -9.22 12.49 8.42
C ALA A 87 -9.15 13.33 9.69
N ARG A 88 -9.02 14.65 9.57
CA ARG A 88 -9.06 15.56 10.73
C ARG A 88 -10.38 15.54 11.48
N ALA A 89 -11.48 15.44 10.73
CA ALA A 89 -12.82 15.41 11.30
C ALA A 89 -13.18 14.03 11.90
N ALA A 90 -12.34 13.01 11.69
CA ALA A 90 -12.60 11.68 12.21
C ALA A 90 -12.43 11.65 13.73
N ASN A 91 -13.48 11.24 14.45
CA ASN A 91 -13.44 11.09 15.90
C ASN A 91 -12.97 9.67 16.32
N LYS A 92 -11.93 9.15 15.64
CA LYS A 92 -11.33 7.83 15.89
C LYS A 92 -9.84 7.89 15.60
N ALA A 93 -9.05 7.08 16.30
CA ALA A 93 -7.61 6.96 16.09
C ALA A 93 -7.16 5.50 16.29
N PRO A 94 -6.17 5.03 15.50
CA PRO A 94 -5.56 5.74 14.39
C PRO A 94 -6.48 5.82 13.15
N VAL A 95 -6.35 6.89 12.37
CA VAL A 95 -6.91 6.97 11.02
C VAL A 95 -5.87 6.48 10.02
N ILE A 96 -6.21 5.43 9.26
CA ILE A 96 -5.36 4.93 8.18
C ILE A 96 -5.53 5.79 6.92
N LEU A 97 -4.44 6.37 6.45
CA LEU A 97 -4.34 7.16 5.22
C LEU A 97 -3.59 6.33 4.17
N LEU A 98 -4.23 6.06 3.03
CA LEU A 98 -3.65 5.22 1.99
C LEU A 98 -3.16 6.07 0.82
N ASP A 99 -1.86 6.05 0.58
CA ASP A 99 -1.25 6.51 -0.66
C ASP A 99 -1.36 5.41 -1.72
N HIS A 100 -2.51 5.40 -2.40
CA HIS A 100 -2.89 4.35 -3.34
C HIS A 100 -2.05 4.37 -4.64
N ALA A 101 -1.50 5.53 -5.00
CA ALA A 101 -0.78 5.72 -6.25
C ALA A 101 0.64 5.14 -6.19
N ASP A 102 1.30 5.28 -5.04
CA ASP A 102 2.69 4.88 -4.85
C ASP A 102 2.82 3.57 -4.04
N ASN A 103 2.05 2.55 -4.42
CA ASN A 103 2.07 1.25 -3.77
C ASN A 103 3.10 0.30 -4.41
N VAL A 104 4.05 -0.20 -3.61
CA VAL A 104 5.07 -1.18 -4.06
C VAL A 104 4.46 -2.44 -4.65
N GLY A 105 3.41 -2.99 -4.02
CA GLY A 105 2.74 -4.21 -4.51
C GLY A 105 2.08 -4.06 -5.88
N SER A 106 2.00 -2.83 -6.40
CA SER A 106 1.50 -2.53 -7.75
C SER A 106 2.57 -1.96 -8.68
N GLY A 107 3.85 -2.02 -8.30
CA GLY A 107 4.99 -1.49 -9.06
C GLY A 107 5.37 -0.04 -8.74
N GLY A 108 4.85 0.54 -7.66
CA GLY A 108 5.24 1.87 -7.18
C GLY A 108 6.66 1.88 -6.60
N THR A 109 7.30 3.04 -6.65
CA THR A 109 8.69 3.27 -6.21
C THR A 109 8.79 3.47 -4.70
N SER A 110 7.67 3.69 -4.01
CA SER A 110 7.61 3.95 -2.57
C SER A 110 8.34 5.23 -2.13
N ASP A 111 8.74 6.09 -3.06
CA ASP A 111 9.49 7.30 -2.77
C ASP A 111 8.68 8.57 -3.01
N VAL A 112 7.48 8.51 -3.58
CA VAL A 112 6.70 9.72 -3.91
C VAL A 112 6.24 10.45 -2.66
N MET A 113 6.70 11.68 -2.47
CA MET A 113 6.46 12.46 -1.24
C MET A 113 5.17 13.30 -1.25
N GLY A 114 4.38 13.27 -2.32
CA GLY A 114 3.23 14.17 -2.50
C GLY A 114 2.17 14.10 -1.39
N VAL A 115 1.78 12.88 -0.98
CA VAL A 115 0.80 12.69 0.10
C VAL A 115 1.40 13.04 1.46
N ILE A 116 2.65 12.62 1.71
CA ILE A 116 3.39 12.93 2.95
C ILE A 116 3.52 14.46 3.13
N GLY A 117 3.95 15.17 2.09
CA GLY A 117 4.07 16.62 2.08
C GLY A 117 2.73 17.33 2.33
N ALA A 118 1.62 16.83 1.78
CA ALA A 118 0.30 17.39 2.04
C ALA A 118 -0.17 17.17 3.48
N VAL A 119 0.13 16.00 4.07
CA VAL A 119 -0.16 15.69 5.47
C VAL A 119 0.68 16.58 6.42
N LEU A 120 1.97 16.77 6.10
CA LEU A 120 2.84 17.70 6.82
C LEU A 120 2.33 19.14 6.74
N ALA A 121 1.96 19.62 5.55
CA ALA A 121 1.41 20.97 5.35
C ALA A 121 0.07 21.18 6.06
N ALA A 122 -0.71 20.11 6.23
CA ALA A 122 -1.88 20.14 7.08
C ALA A 122 -1.51 20.18 8.58
N GLY A 123 -0.31 19.80 9.00
CA GLY A 123 0.06 19.79 10.41
C GLY A 123 -0.76 18.75 11.18
N LEU A 124 -1.00 17.58 10.58
CA LEU A 124 -1.46 16.42 11.35
C LEU A 124 -0.38 16.02 12.35
N ASP A 125 -0.79 15.70 13.58
CA ASP A 125 0.11 15.33 14.67
C ASP A 125 0.13 13.82 14.90
N ARG A 126 1.17 13.30 15.56
CA ARG A 126 1.34 11.86 15.86
C ARG A 126 1.11 10.96 14.63
N VAL A 127 1.72 11.35 13.51
CA VAL A 127 1.64 10.61 12.24
C VAL A 127 2.80 9.63 12.14
N ALA A 128 2.51 8.37 11.83
CA ALA A 128 3.50 7.40 11.40
C ALA A 128 3.38 7.16 9.88
N VAL A 129 4.51 7.00 9.19
CA VAL A 129 4.57 6.67 7.77
C VAL A 129 5.33 5.35 7.58
N ALA A 130 4.72 4.41 6.88
CA ALA A 130 5.34 3.15 6.47
C ALA A 130 5.07 2.89 4.98
N ALA A 131 6.07 2.89 4.11
CA ALA A 131 7.45 3.33 4.31
C ALA A 131 7.88 4.24 3.15
N VAL A 132 9.06 4.83 3.22
CA VAL A 132 9.68 5.56 2.11
C VAL A 132 10.95 4.82 1.69
N CYS A 133 11.06 4.40 0.42
CA CYS A 133 12.28 3.78 -0.10
C CYS A 133 13.28 4.86 -0.51
N ASP A 134 14.39 5.00 0.24
CA ASP A 134 15.44 5.97 -0.06
C ASP A 134 16.79 5.50 0.54
N PRO A 135 17.56 4.66 -0.19
CA PRO A 135 18.82 4.11 0.30
C PRO A 135 19.88 5.16 0.64
N GLU A 136 19.88 6.29 -0.07
CA GLU A 136 20.81 7.38 0.17
C GLU A 136 20.48 8.11 1.49
N ALA A 137 19.20 8.38 1.74
CA ALA A 137 18.75 8.96 3.00
C ALA A 137 19.05 8.04 4.19
N VAL A 138 18.84 6.73 4.02
CA VAL A 138 19.24 5.74 5.03
C VAL A 138 20.74 5.83 5.30
N THR A 139 21.57 5.86 4.26
CA THR A 139 23.03 5.97 4.41
C THR A 139 23.41 7.23 5.21
N ALA A 140 22.80 8.37 4.90
CA ALA A 140 23.03 9.62 5.63
C ALA A 140 22.59 9.54 7.11
N MET A 141 21.45 8.91 7.38
CA MET A 141 20.94 8.72 8.74
C MET A 141 21.81 7.76 9.57
N HIS A 142 22.27 6.68 8.96
CA HIS A 142 23.22 5.75 9.59
C HIS A 142 24.56 6.43 9.91
N ALA A 143 25.07 7.25 9.00
CA ALA A 143 26.30 8.00 9.22
C ALA A 143 26.17 9.07 10.32
N ALA A 144 24.99 9.71 10.43
CA ALA A 144 24.72 10.69 11.47
C ALA A 144 24.50 10.05 12.85
N GLY A 145 23.87 8.88 12.89
CA GLY A 145 23.59 8.11 14.10
C GLY A 145 22.29 8.50 14.81
N GLU A 146 21.81 7.61 15.70
CA GLU A 146 20.61 7.85 16.50
C GLU A 146 20.75 9.09 17.37
N GLY A 147 19.67 9.86 17.47
CA GLY A 147 19.62 11.13 18.17
C GLY A 147 20.18 12.31 17.39
N ALA A 148 20.86 12.12 16.26
CA ALA A 148 21.36 13.23 15.45
C ALA A 148 20.22 14.04 14.83
N GLU A 149 20.40 15.35 14.74
CA GLU A 149 19.54 16.22 13.94
C GLU A 149 20.20 16.48 12.59
N ILE A 150 19.46 16.25 11.51
CA ILE A 150 19.95 16.39 10.14
C ILE A 150 18.91 17.07 9.26
N THR A 151 19.40 17.68 8.18
CA THR A 151 18.57 18.14 7.07
C THR A 151 18.93 17.30 5.85
N LEU A 152 17.93 16.74 5.18
CA LEU A 152 18.11 15.94 3.98
C LEU A 152 16.94 16.11 3.02
N ASP A 153 17.21 15.78 1.76
CA ASP A 153 16.22 15.59 0.73
C ASP A 153 15.76 14.13 0.78
N LEU A 154 14.51 13.91 1.22
CA LEU A 154 13.94 12.59 1.46
C LEU A 154 12.93 12.20 0.38
N GLY A 155 13.05 10.97 -0.12
CA GLY A 155 12.16 10.39 -1.13
C GLY A 155 12.18 11.17 -2.45
N GLY A 156 11.35 10.76 -3.41
CA GLY A 156 11.07 11.47 -4.65
C GLY A 156 12.29 11.62 -5.54
N LYS A 157 13.25 10.69 -5.44
CA LYS A 157 14.51 10.72 -6.20
C LYS A 157 14.38 9.97 -7.52
N THR A 158 13.38 9.10 -7.63
CA THR A 158 13.10 8.35 -8.85
C THR A 158 12.51 9.26 -9.92
N GLU A 159 13.15 9.31 -11.08
CA GLU A 159 12.60 9.97 -12.27
C GLU A 159 11.58 9.05 -12.98
N MET A 160 10.51 9.62 -13.49
CA MET A 160 9.44 8.91 -14.23
C MET A 160 9.25 9.56 -15.61
N PRO A 161 10.20 9.35 -16.55
CA PRO A 161 10.22 10.04 -17.84
C PRO A 161 9.00 9.73 -18.72
N GLU A 162 8.42 8.53 -18.63
CA GLU A 162 7.20 8.13 -19.33
C GLU A 162 5.99 8.98 -18.92
N LEU A 163 5.98 9.43 -17.66
CA LEU A 163 4.97 10.35 -17.12
C LEU A 163 5.39 11.83 -17.27
N ARG A 164 6.58 12.10 -17.81
CA ARG A 164 7.20 13.43 -17.88
C ARG A 164 7.32 14.08 -16.49
N LEU A 165 7.64 13.27 -15.49
CA LEU A 165 7.83 13.72 -14.11
C LEU A 165 9.30 13.51 -13.73
N GLY A 166 9.98 14.59 -13.36
CA GLY A 166 11.29 14.52 -12.71
C GLY A 166 11.15 14.21 -11.22
N GLY A 167 12.26 13.81 -10.59
CA GLY A 167 12.35 13.64 -9.15
C GLY A 167 11.94 14.92 -8.40
N ARG A 168 11.15 14.77 -7.35
CA ARG A 168 10.68 15.83 -6.46
C ARG A 168 10.90 15.44 -5.00
N PRO A 169 12.17 15.44 -4.53
CA PRO A 169 12.44 15.17 -3.14
C PRO A 169 11.83 16.23 -2.22
N LEU A 170 11.53 15.82 -0.99
CA LEU A 170 11.05 16.74 0.04
C LEU A 170 12.19 17.04 1.02
N SER A 171 12.64 18.29 1.04
CA SER A 171 13.67 18.75 1.97
C SER A 171 13.10 18.88 3.38
N LEU A 172 13.67 18.13 4.33
CA LEU A 172 13.18 18.04 5.70
C LEU A 172 14.31 18.15 6.71
N THR A 173 14.04 18.82 7.83
CA THR A 173 14.90 18.83 9.02
C THR A 173 14.22 18.06 10.14
N GLY A 174 14.99 17.22 10.84
CA GLY A 174 14.45 16.32 11.84
C GLY A 174 15.51 15.49 12.55
N ARG A 175 15.06 14.59 13.41
CA ARG A 175 15.91 13.73 14.23
C ARG A 175 15.90 12.29 13.73
N VAL A 176 17.06 11.65 13.71
CA VAL A 176 17.17 10.19 13.54
C VAL A 176 16.77 9.54 14.84
N LEU A 177 15.64 8.83 14.88
CA LEU A 177 15.17 8.16 16.08
C LEU A 177 15.78 6.77 16.29
N LYS A 178 15.96 6.04 15.19
CA LYS A 178 16.45 4.67 15.20
C LYS A 178 17.16 4.34 13.89
N VAL A 179 18.18 3.51 13.94
CA VAL A 179 18.79 2.84 12.79
C VAL A 179 18.77 1.33 13.00
N SER A 180 18.55 0.55 11.94
CA SER A 180 18.48 -0.91 12.00
C SER A 180 18.98 -1.54 10.70
N ASP A 181 19.16 -2.86 10.72
CA ASP A 181 19.44 -3.67 9.52
C ASP A 181 18.19 -4.02 8.70
N GLY A 182 17.01 -3.60 9.17
CA GLY A 182 15.71 -3.76 8.49
C GLY A 182 15.20 -5.19 8.45
N ARG A 183 15.57 -6.04 9.42
CA ARG A 183 15.11 -7.43 9.48
C ARG A 183 14.18 -7.70 10.64
N TRP A 184 13.07 -8.38 10.37
CA TRP A 184 12.12 -8.84 11.38
C TRP A 184 11.26 -9.99 10.87
N ILE A 185 10.62 -10.72 11.78
CA ILE A 185 9.67 -11.79 11.45
C ILE A 185 8.24 -11.23 11.45
N ILE A 186 7.46 -11.59 10.44
CA ILE A 186 6.05 -11.19 10.33
C ILE A 186 5.21 -11.94 11.36
N GLU A 187 4.45 -11.19 12.15
CA GLU A 187 3.53 -11.72 13.18
C GLU A 187 2.06 -11.66 12.74
N GLY A 188 1.71 -10.78 11.81
CA GLY A 188 0.36 -10.65 11.27
C GLY A 188 -0.05 -11.80 10.36
N PRO A 189 -1.32 -11.82 9.92
CA PRO A 189 -1.93 -12.99 9.28
C PRO A 189 -1.44 -13.24 7.83
N MET A 190 -0.94 -12.20 7.15
CA MET A 190 -0.39 -12.35 5.80
C MET A 190 1.12 -12.59 5.90
N TYR A 191 1.61 -13.70 5.33
CA TYR A 191 3.03 -14.09 5.38
C TYR A 191 3.58 -14.38 6.79
N THR A 192 2.75 -14.83 7.74
CA THR A 192 3.18 -15.16 9.11
C THR A 192 4.43 -16.05 9.12
N GLY A 193 5.42 -15.67 9.92
CA GLY A 193 6.67 -16.43 10.08
C GLY A 193 7.72 -16.21 8.99
N VAL A 194 7.42 -15.43 7.95
CA VAL A 194 8.41 -15.02 6.95
C VAL A 194 9.28 -13.91 7.52
N GLU A 195 10.58 -13.98 7.26
CA GLU A 195 11.52 -12.89 7.54
C GLU A 195 11.42 -11.81 6.46
N VAL A 196 11.23 -10.57 6.89
CA VAL A 196 11.34 -9.39 6.03
C VAL A 196 12.79 -8.90 6.03
N ASP A 197 13.25 -8.44 4.87
CA ASP A 197 14.50 -7.69 4.71
C ASP A 197 14.22 -6.40 3.92
N THR A 198 14.23 -5.26 4.61
CA THR A 198 14.13 -3.92 3.99
C THR A 198 15.48 -3.27 3.74
N GLY A 199 16.56 -4.03 3.87
CA GLY A 199 17.92 -3.54 3.95
C GLY A 199 18.12 -2.60 5.14
N PRO A 200 19.28 -1.91 5.23
CA PRO A 200 19.48 -0.86 6.21
C PRO A 200 18.27 0.09 6.23
N THR A 201 17.80 0.37 7.44
CA THR A 201 16.54 1.10 7.66
C THR A 201 16.77 2.13 8.75
N ALA A 202 16.06 3.24 8.69
CA ALA A 202 16.12 4.28 9.71
C ALA A 202 14.74 4.89 9.95
N VAL A 203 14.53 5.44 11.14
CA VAL A 203 13.35 6.22 11.48
C VAL A 203 13.73 7.68 11.58
N PHE A 204 13.10 8.50 10.75
CA PHE A 204 13.25 9.94 10.75
C PHE A 204 12.02 10.61 11.38
N GLU A 205 12.21 11.46 12.37
CA GLU A 205 11.16 12.30 12.94
C GLU A 205 11.32 13.74 12.47
N THR A 206 10.35 14.25 11.73
CA THR A 206 10.37 15.63 11.25
C THR A 206 10.28 16.61 12.44
N ARG A 207 10.72 17.85 12.28
CA ARG A 207 10.31 18.91 13.21
C ARG A 207 8.81 19.20 13.05
N GLY A 208 8.04 19.14 14.13
CA GLY A 208 6.61 19.48 14.15
C GLY A 208 6.33 20.78 14.90
N ALA A 209 5.19 21.41 14.61
CA ALA A 209 4.80 22.71 15.18
C ALA A 209 4.64 22.70 16.72
N ASN A 210 4.40 21.53 17.33
CA ASN A 210 4.10 21.36 18.76
C ASN A 210 5.13 20.51 19.51
N GLY A 211 6.38 20.43 19.01
CA GLY A 211 7.47 19.71 19.69
C GLY A 211 7.51 18.19 19.48
N GLY A 212 6.57 17.63 18.73
CA GLY A 212 6.61 16.25 18.20
C GLY A 212 6.28 16.22 16.71
N GLY A 213 6.92 15.32 15.96
CA GLY A 213 6.88 15.30 14.50
C GLY A 213 6.18 14.10 13.89
N MET A 214 6.16 14.07 12.55
CA MET A 214 5.83 12.89 11.78
C MET A 214 7.01 11.92 11.84
N LYS A 215 6.74 10.66 12.16
CA LYS A 215 7.75 9.58 12.17
C LYS A 215 7.67 8.80 10.87
N ILE A 216 8.77 8.77 10.12
CA ILE A 216 8.85 8.15 8.80
C ILE A 216 9.84 7.01 8.88
N VAL A 217 9.38 5.79 8.59
CA VAL A 217 10.27 4.64 8.37
C VAL A 217 10.82 4.74 6.95
N VAL A 218 12.15 4.82 6.84
CA VAL A 218 12.87 4.95 5.57
C VAL A 218 13.70 3.69 5.35
N THR A 219 13.52 3.05 4.21
CA THR A 219 14.10 1.73 3.90
C THR A 219 15.06 1.81 2.72
N SER A 220 15.98 0.84 2.62
CA SER A 220 16.88 0.70 1.46
C SER A 220 16.31 -0.21 0.38
N HIS A 221 15.43 -1.14 0.73
CA HIS A 221 14.70 -1.98 -0.21
C HIS A 221 13.21 -1.64 -0.18
N HIS A 222 12.52 -1.87 -1.29
CA HIS A 222 11.09 -1.68 -1.39
C HIS A 222 10.34 -2.63 -0.46
N HIS A 223 9.31 -2.12 0.20
CA HIS A 223 8.44 -2.90 1.08
C HIS A 223 7.01 -2.33 1.02
N GLU A 224 6.01 -3.17 0.72
CA GLU A 224 4.62 -2.78 0.96
C GLU A 224 4.25 -3.11 2.41
N PRO A 225 3.58 -2.19 3.13
CA PRO A 225 3.25 -2.36 4.54
C PRO A 225 2.03 -3.29 4.72
N TRP A 226 2.20 -4.59 4.50
CA TRP A 226 1.18 -5.60 4.78
C TRP A 226 1.09 -5.99 6.27
N ASP A 227 2.11 -5.67 7.06
CA ASP A 227 2.22 -6.01 8.48
C ASP A 227 2.57 -4.77 9.34
N ALA A 228 1.98 -4.65 10.53
CA ALA A 228 2.27 -3.53 11.45
C ALA A 228 3.70 -3.57 12.02
N GLY A 229 4.39 -4.71 11.88
CA GLY A 229 5.78 -4.95 12.21
C GLY A 229 6.75 -3.94 11.61
N ILE A 230 6.46 -3.39 10.43
CA ILE A 230 7.29 -2.31 9.84
C ILE A 230 7.39 -1.09 10.77
N LEU A 231 6.36 -0.81 11.56
CA LEU A 231 6.37 0.26 12.56
C LEU A 231 6.91 -0.23 13.90
N SER A 232 6.37 -1.31 14.46
CA SER A 232 6.70 -1.75 15.82
C SER A 232 8.15 -2.20 15.96
N ASN A 233 8.71 -2.93 14.99
CA ASN A 233 10.13 -3.31 14.99
C ASN A 233 11.06 -2.11 14.82
N ASN A 234 10.55 -1.00 14.29
CA ASN A 234 11.26 0.26 14.18
C ASN A 234 10.95 1.22 15.34
N GLY A 235 10.33 0.75 16.43
CA GLY A 235 10.12 1.52 17.65
C GLY A 235 8.94 2.50 17.59
N ILE A 236 8.03 2.33 16.64
CA ILE A 236 6.80 3.11 16.53
C ILE A 236 5.64 2.21 16.93
N ASP A 237 4.97 2.54 18.03
CA ASP A 237 3.71 1.90 18.42
C ASP A 237 2.56 2.42 17.53
N PRO A 238 1.98 1.59 16.65
CA PRO A 238 0.88 2.00 15.77
C PRO A 238 -0.37 2.47 16.53
N ALA A 239 -0.68 1.85 17.67
CA ALA A 239 -1.86 2.19 18.46
C ALA A 239 -1.72 3.55 19.15
N ALA A 240 -0.48 4.02 19.36
CA ALA A 240 -0.18 5.34 19.88
C ALA A 240 -0.19 6.44 18.79
N CYS A 241 -0.51 6.14 17.53
CA CYS A 241 -0.61 7.14 16.47
C CYS A 241 -2.03 7.73 16.36
N ASN A 242 -2.13 8.99 15.95
CA ASN A 242 -3.43 9.55 15.51
C ASN A 242 -3.70 9.18 14.05
N TYR A 243 -2.64 9.10 13.25
CA TYR A 243 -2.70 8.79 11.83
C TYR A 243 -1.58 7.83 11.44
N ILE A 244 -1.89 6.88 10.56
CA ILE A 244 -0.89 6.01 9.96
C ILE A 244 -1.03 6.15 8.45
N LEU A 245 0.03 6.61 7.79
CA LEU A 245 0.11 6.78 6.35
C LEU A 245 0.83 5.59 5.74
N LEU A 246 0.12 4.84 4.90
CA LEU A 246 0.62 3.63 4.27
C LEU A 246 0.64 3.78 2.76
N LYS A 247 1.73 3.35 2.15
CA LYS A 247 1.84 3.17 0.69
C LYS A 247 1.31 1.79 0.30
N SER A 248 -0.01 1.64 0.31
CA SER A 248 -0.71 0.38 0.02
C SER A 248 -2.10 0.62 -0.57
N ARG A 249 -2.71 -0.45 -1.10
CA ARG A 249 -4.09 -0.46 -1.61
C ARG A 249 -5.01 -1.35 -0.78
N ILE A 250 -4.60 -2.60 -0.56
CA ILE A 250 -5.47 -3.63 0.03
C ILE A 250 -4.76 -4.47 1.09
N HIS A 251 -3.48 -4.81 0.90
CA HIS A 251 -2.76 -5.74 1.77
C HIS A 251 -2.53 -5.20 3.18
N TYR A 252 -2.52 -3.87 3.36
CA TYR A 252 -2.47 -3.27 4.69
C TYR A 252 -3.55 -3.80 5.65
N ARG A 253 -4.72 -4.21 5.12
CA ARG A 253 -5.82 -4.71 5.96
C ARG A 253 -5.39 -5.93 6.78
N ALA A 254 -4.49 -6.77 6.26
CA ALA A 254 -4.00 -7.94 6.98
C ALA A 254 -3.36 -7.55 8.32
N GLY A 255 -2.40 -6.62 8.30
CA GLY A 255 -1.66 -6.21 9.50
C GLY A 255 -2.26 -5.05 10.29
N PHE A 256 -3.03 -4.17 9.66
CA PHE A 256 -3.47 -2.90 10.25
C PHE A 256 -4.97 -2.82 10.55
N GLN A 257 -5.79 -3.77 10.12
CA GLN A 257 -7.22 -3.78 10.47
C GLN A 257 -7.49 -3.95 11.98
N PRO A 258 -6.67 -4.70 12.75
CA PRO A 258 -6.82 -4.80 14.22
C PRO A 258 -6.39 -3.55 15.00
N VAL A 259 -5.66 -2.64 14.36
CA VAL A 259 -5.12 -1.40 14.95
C VAL A 259 -6.19 -0.30 14.91
#